data_AF-W4AM81-F1
#
_entry.id   AF-W4AM81-F1
#
_cell.length_a   1.000
_cell.length_b   1.000
_cell.length_c   1.000
_cell.angle_alpha   90.00
_cell.angle_beta   90.00
_cell.angle_gamma   90.00
#
_symmetry.space_group_name_H-M   'P 1'
#
loop_
_entity.id
_entity.type
_entity.pdbx_description
1 polymer ?
#
loop_
_entity_poly.entity_id
_entity_poly.type
_entity_poly.pdbx_seq_one_letter_code
_entity_poly.pdbx_strand_id
1 'polypeptide(L)'
;MKEVIILVNEKTWEEFRKSGLLWWINMILHTLGWSIVADIDNNGQISRVYPARVGFRGFTEEANTEGYIKVSQYIQDNASELIDEAKR
;
A
#
# COMPACT_ATOMS: atom_id res chain seq x y z
N MET A 1 -24.71 19.41 17.11
CA MET A 1 -24.63 18.11 16.43
C MET A 1 -23.33 17.45 16.87
N LYS A 2 -23.33 16.22 17.38
CA LYS A 2 -22.08 15.52 17.69
C LYS A 2 -21.44 15.16 16.34
N GLU A 3 -20.23 15.66 16.09
CA GLU A 3 -19.39 15.19 14.99
C GLU A 3 -19.24 13.67 15.14
N VAL A 4 -19.71 12.93 14.15
CA VAL A 4 -19.38 11.51 14.05
C VAL A 4 -17.96 11.47 13.52
N ILE A 5 -17.00 11.26 14.42
CA ILE A 5 -15.62 10.98 14.06
C ILE A 5 -15.62 9.63 13.36
N ILE A 6 -15.48 9.64 12.04
CA ILE A 6 -15.24 8.42 11.26
C ILE A 6 -13.78 8.00 11.53
N LEU A 7 -13.58 7.11 12.49
CA LEU A 7 -12.25 6.58 12.87
C LEU A 7 -11.65 5.65 11.80
N VAL A 8 -12.47 5.15 10.87
CA VAL A 8 -12.04 4.20 9.83
C VAL A 8 -12.68 4.59 8.50
N ASN A 9 -11.86 4.92 7.51
CA ASN A 9 -12.28 5.16 6.13
C ASN A 9 -11.70 4.05 5.24
N GLU A 10 -12.58 3.21 4.68
CA GLU A 10 -12.16 2.11 3.80
C GLU A 10 -11.57 2.66 2.49
N LYS A 11 -10.42 2.11 2.10
CA LYS A 11 -9.75 2.40 0.83
C LYS A 11 -9.75 1.16 -0.05
N THR A 12 -9.80 1.35 -1.36
CA THR A 12 -9.75 0.23 -2.29
C THR A 12 -8.34 -0.36 -2.35
N TRP A 13 -8.23 -1.64 -2.71
CA TRP A 13 -6.92 -2.26 -2.97
C TRP A 13 -6.15 -1.57 -4.10
N GLU A 14 -6.85 -0.99 -5.06
CA GLU A 14 -6.23 -0.27 -6.18
C GLU A 14 -5.60 1.04 -5.72
N GLU A 15 -6.27 1.78 -4.83
CA GLU A 15 -5.68 2.95 -4.17
C GLU A 15 -4.45 2.56 -3.33
N PHE A 16 -4.57 1.50 -2.53
CA PHE A 16 -3.47 0.99 -1.70
C PHE A 16 -2.26 0.52 -2.51
N ARG A 17 -2.50 -0.06 -3.70
CA ARG A 17 -1.44 -0.45 -4.64
C ARG A 17 -0.81 0.76 -5.32
N LYS A 18 -1.62 1.72 -5.78
CA LYS A 18 -1.15 2.92 -6.49
C LYS A 18 -0.34 3.85 -5.61
N SER A 19 -0.64 3.94 -4.32
CA SER A 19 0.14 4.72 -3.35
C SER A 19 1.55 4.17 -3.07
N GLY A 20 1.84 2.94 -3.51
CA GLY A 20 3.10 2.26 -3.19
C GLY A 20 3.11 1.57 -1.83
N LEU A 21 2.06 1.71 -1.02
CA LEU A 21 1.98 1.09 0.31
C LEU A 21 1.94 -0.44 0.26
N LEU A 22 1.33 -1.02 -0.79
CA LEU A 22 1.36 -2.47 -1.00
C LEU A 22 2.80 -2.99 -1.21
N TRP A 23 3.62 -2.26 -1.95
CA TRP A 23 5.03 -2.59 -2.10
C TRP A 23 5.77 -2.40 -0.76
N TRP A 24 5.53 -1.29 -0.07
CA TRP A 24 6.17 -0.98 1.21
C TRP A 24 5.94 -2.06 2.27
N ILE A 25 4.70 -2.52 2.47
CA ILE A 25 4.42 -3.58 3.44
C ILE A 25 5.02 -4.92 3.01
N ASN A 26 5.06 -5.19 1.70
CA ASN A 26 5.65 -6.41 1.18
C ASN A 26 7.17 -6.46 1.38
N MET A 27 7.88 -5.32 1.47
CA MET A 27 9.29 -5.31 1.87
C MET A 27 9.52 -6.04 3.20
N ILE A 28 8.66 -5.81 4.19
CA ILE A 28 8.72 -6.49 5.49
C ILE A 28 8.24 -7.93 5.36
N LEU A 29 7.09 -8.16 4.74
CA LEU A 29 6.51 -9.51 4.64
C LEU A 29 7.43 -10.49 3.93
N HIS A 30 8.14 -10.04 2.90
CA HIS A 30 9.07 -10.88 2.15
C HIS A 30 10.18 -11.41 3.06
N THR A 31 10.67 -10.62 4.03
CA THR A 31 11.66 -11.10 5.02
C THR A 31 11.15 -12.29 5.83
N LEU A 32 9.84 -12.36 6.05
CA LEU A 32 9.13 -13.43 6.76
C LEU A 32 8.68 -14.57 5.83
N GLY A 33 9.01 -14.50 4.53
CA GLY A 33 8.57 -15.45 3.51
C GLY A 33 7.08 -15.35 3.18
N TRP A 34 6.46 -14.19 3.40
CA TRP A 34 5.07 -13.89 3.07
C TRP A 34 4.98 -12.75 2.05
N SER A 35 3.86 -12.64 1.36
CA SER A 35 3.52 -11.49 0.51
C SER A 35 2.01 -11.32 0.48
N ILE A 36 1.53 -10.09 0.31
CA ILE A 36 0.18 -9.81 -0.19
C ILE A 36 0.28 -9.77 -1.71
N VAL A 37 -0.54 -10.56 -2.40
CA VAL A 37 -0.58 -10.69 -3.86
C VAL A 37 -1.90 -10.14 -4.37
N ALA A 38 -1.85 -9.35 -5.45
CA ALA A 38 -3.02 -8.86 -6.17
C ALA A 38 -3.02 -9.44 -7.58
N ASP A 39 -4.05 -10.22 -7.92
CA ASP A 39 -4.23 -10.76 -9.26
C ASP A 39 -4.86 -9.67 -10.15
N ILE A 40 -4.20 -9.36 -11.24
CA ILE A 40 -4.67 -8.37 -12.22
C ILE A 40 -5.36 -9.10 -13.37
N ASP A 41 -6.60 -8.71 -13.68
CA ASP A 41 -7.36 -9.27 -14.79
C ASP A 41 -6.91 -8.70 -16.15
N ASN A 42 -7.55 -9.18 -17.22
CA ASN A 42 -7.24 -8.75 -18.59
C ASN A 42 -7.55 -7.27 -18.87
N ASN A 43 -8.29 -6.59 -17.98
CA ASN A 43 -8.62 -5.16 -18.10
C ASN A 43 -7.68 -4.29 -17.25
N GLY A 44 -6.67 -4.87 -16.60
CA GLY A 44 -5.76 -4.14 -15.72
C GLY A 44 -6.36 -3.84 -14.34
N GLN A 45 -7.46 -4.50 -13.96
CA GLN A 45 -8.12 -4.30 -12.68
C GLN A 45 -7.77 -5.42 -11.69
N ILE A 46 -7.79 -5.09 -10.40
CA ILE A 46 -7.60 -6.09 -9.34
C ILE A 46 -8.84 -6.98 -9.28
N SER A 47 -8.65 -8.27 -9.57
CA SER A 47 -9.70 -9.29 -9.47
C SER A 47 -9.74 -9.96 -8.09
N ARG A 48 -8.59 -10.05 -7.42
CA ARG A 48 -8.44 -10.73 -6.13
C ARG A 48 -7.20 -10.26 -5.39
N VAL A 49 -7.27 -10.21 -4.05
CA VAL A 49 -6.11 -9.98 -3.18
C VAL A 49 -6.04 -11.05 -2.09
N TYR A 50 -4.86 -11.59 -1.81
CA TYR A 50 -4.65 -12.65 -0.83
C TYR A 50 -3.21 -12.69 -0.30
N PRO A 51 -2.99 -13.21 0.93
CA PRO A 51 -1.64 -13.51 1.40
C PRO A 51 -1.10 -14.79 0.76
N ALA A 52 0.20 -14.86 0.50
CA ALA A 52 0.88 -16.00 -0.10
C ALA A 52 2.25 -16.24 0.53
N ARG A 53 2.73 -17.48 0.50
CA ARG A 53 4.12 -17.84 0.85
C ARG A 53 5.03 -17.59 -0.35
N VAL A 54 6.20 -17.01 -0.11
CA VAL A 54 7.17 -16.67 -1.15
C VAL A 54 8.58 -17.17 -0.81
N GLY A 55 9.30 -17.61 -1.84
CA GLY A 55 10.67 -18.12 -1.74
C GLY A 55 11.75 -17.04 -1.83
N PHE A 56 11.39 -15.82 -2.24
CA PHE A 56 12.32 -14.71 -2.43
C PHE A 56 12.31 -13.73 -1.25
N ARG A 57 13.30 -12.82 -1.23
CA ARG A 57 13.49 -11.79 -0.21
C ARG A 57 13.72 -10.45 -0.89
N GLY A 58 12.68 -9.61 -0.88
CA GLY A 58 12.72 -8.28 -1.48
C GLY A 58 12.35 -8.27 -2.96
N PHE A 59 12.56 -7.12 -3.59
CA PHE A 59 12.22 -6.83 -4.98
C PHE A 59 13.46 -6.47 -5.81
N THR A 60 13.29 -6.41 -7.13
CA THR A 60 14.33 -5.92 -8.05
C THR A 60 14.60 -4.43 -7.83
N GLU A 61 15.73 -3.94 -8.36
CA GLU A 61 16.11 -2.53 -8.24
C GLU A 61 15.08 -1.60 -8.89
N GLU A 62 14.53 -1.99 -10.03
CA GLU A 62 13.51 -1.22 -10.76
C GLU A 62 12.23 -1.11 -9.94
N ALA A 63 11.77 -2.25 -9.38
CA ALA A 63 10.58 -2.28 -8.53
C ALA A 63 10.79 -1.49 -7.23
N ASN A 64 12.00 -1.53 -6.64
CA ASN A 64 12.34 -0.70 -5.50
C ASN A 64 12.29 0.79 -5.85
N THR A 65 12.88 1.18 -6.98
CA THR A 65 12.90 2.56 -7.46
C THR A 65 11.48 3.09 -7.65
N GLU A 66 10.62 2.34 -8.35
CA GLU A 66 9.22 2.70 -8.54
C GLU A 66 8.46 2.79 -7.21
N GLY A 67 8.68 1.84 -6.31
CA GLY A 67 8.08 1.80 -4.99
C GLY A 67 8.43 3.02 -4.12
N TYR A 68 9.72 3.38 -4.07
CA TYR A 68 10.19 4.55 -3.34
C TYR A 68 9.59 5.84 -3.89
N ILE A 69 9.50 5.99 -5.23
CA ILE A 69 8.87 7.16 -5.86
C ILE A 69 7.40 7.26 -5.44
N LYS A 70 6.64 6.16 -5.53
CA LYS A 70 5.21 6.14 -5.17
C LYS A 70 4.97 6.49 -3.70
N VAL A 71 5.71 5.87 -2.79
CA VAL A 71 5.57 6.15 -1.34
C VAL A 71 5.98 7.58 -1.02
N SER A 72 7.03 8.11 -1.66
CA SER A 72 7.44 9.50 -1.46
C SER A 72 6.36 10.48 -1.93
N GLN A 73 5.73 10.19 -3.08
CA GLN A 73 4.59 10.98 -3.57
C GLN A 73 3.39 10.89 -2.63
N TYR A 74 3.05 9.68 -2.15
CA TYR A 74 1.98 9.50 -1.16
C TYR A 74 2.24 10.34 0.10
N ILE A 75 3.46 10.32 0.63
CA ILE A 75 3.81 11.12 1.81
C ILE A 75 3.65 12.61 1.51
N GLN A 76 4.13 13.09 0.37
CA GLN A 76 3.99 14.49 -0.03
C GLN A 76 2.52 14.92 -0.12
N ASP A 77 1.69 14.12 -0.79
CA ASP A 77 0.28 14.44 -1.06
C ASP A 77 -0.57 14.43 0.22
N ASN A 78 -0.18 13.64 1.22
CA ASN A 78 -0.97 13.42 2.43
C ASN A 78 -0.34 14.06 3.69
N ALA A 79 0.84 14.68 3.60
CA ALA A 79 1.58 15.18 4.76
C ALA A 79 0.76 16.10 5.67
N SER A 80 0.03 17.05 5.09
CA SER A 80 -0.79 17.99 5.86
C SER A 80 -1.91 17.28 6.62
N GLU A 81 -2.64 16.37 5.96
CA GLU A 81 -3.71 15.60 6.58
C GLU A 81 -3.17 14.68 7.68
N LEU A 82 -2.07 13.97 7.43
CA LEU A 82 -1.41 13.11 8.41
C LEU A 82 -0.96 13.89 9.66
N ILE A 83 -0.47 15.12 9.50
CA ILE A 83 -0.10 16.00 10.62
C ILE A 83 -1.33 16.39 11.44
N ASP A 84 -2.44 16.70 10.78
CA ASP A 84 -3.68 17.09 11.45
C ASP A 84 -4.31 15.90 12.16
N GLU A 85 -4.31 14.71 11.55
CA GLU A 85 -4.76 13.46 12.16
C GLU A 85 -3.94 13.09 13.41
N ALA A 86 -2.61 13.25 13.37
CA ALA A 86 -1.74 12.95 14.50
C ALA A 86 -1.92 13.89 15.71
N LYS A 87 -2.58 15.04 15.53
CA LYS A 87 -2.89 16.00 16.61
C LYS A 87 -4.28 15.79 17.24
N ARG A 88 -5.10 14.88 16.68
CA ARG A 88 -6.46 14.61 17.16
C ARG A 88 -6.47 13.76 18.43
#